data_AF-A0A4Q3B3B5-F1
#
_entry.id   AF-A0A4Q3B3B5-F1
#
_cell.length_a   1.000
_cell.length_b   1.000
_cell.length_c   1.000
_cell.angle_alpha   90.00
_cell.angle_beta   90.00
_cell.angle_gamma   90.00
#
_symmetry.space_group_name_H-M   'P 1'
#
loop_
_entity.id
_entity.type
_entity.pdbx_description
1 polymer ?
#
loop_
_entity_poly.entity_id
_entity_poly.type
_entity_poly.pdbx_seq_one_letter_code
_entity_poly.pdbx_strand_id
1 'polypeptide(L)'
;MTETIINLETVNPIEFFGVNNGKLDILKKKFPLLKILSRGTQLKLSGSQEQVGSAKDKIGLIVQYLEKNGHMSENYFEQILGGDDAETVDNFVDRNPNDILVFGPHGKTVRARTVNQKKMVQFGDKNDVLFAIGPAGTGKTYTAVALAVRALKNKQVKKIILTRPAVEAGESLGFLPGDLKEKIDPYLRPLYDALDDMIPADKLGYYM
;
A
#
# COMPACT_ATOMS: atom_id res chain seq x y z
N MET A 1 -26.49 17.40 -25.38
CA MET A 1 -25.44 16.34 -25.46
C MET A 1 -24.10 17.04 -25.50
N THR A 2 -23.21 16.69 -24.59
CA THR A 2 -21.87 17.25 -24.49
C THR A 2 -20.88 16.23 -25.05
N GLU A 3 -19.93 16.68 -25.84
CA GLU A 3 -18.81 15.86 -26.33
C GLU A 3 -17.49 16.39 -25.75
N THR A 4 -16.59 15.49 -25.39
CA THR A 4 -15.25 15.85 -24.91
C THR A 4 -14.24 14.82 -25.41
N ILE A 5 -13.05 15.29 -25.77
CA ILE A 5 -11.92 14.45 -26.17
C ILE A 5 -10.84 14.58 -25.09
N ILE A 6 -10.35 13.43 -24.63
CA ILE A 6 -9.25 13.31 -23.68
C ILE A 6 -8.05 12.72 -24.43
N ASN A 7 -6.92 13.41 -24.39
CA ASN A 7 -5.68 12.95 -24.98
C ASN A 7 -4.88 12.17 -23.92
N LEU A 8 -4.37 11.01 -24.31
CA LEU A 8 -3.63 10.03 -23.48
C LEU A 8 -2.18 9.88 -23.98
N GLU A 9 -1.61 10.91 -24.60
CA GLU A 9 -0.27 10.84 -25.22
C GLU A 9 0.85 10.59 -24.21
N THR A 10 0.62 10.94 -22.95
CA THR A 10 1.57 10.81 -21.84
C THR A 10 1.56 9.42 -21.19
N VAL A 11 0.61 8.56 -21.54
CA VAL A 11 0.44 7.23 -20.93
C VAL A 11 0.50 6.13 -21.98
N ASN A 12 1.02 4.96 -21.60
CA ASN A 12 1.01 3.80 -22.49
C ASN A 12 -0.44 3.33 -22.73
N PRO A 13 -0.93 3.29 -24.00
CA PRO A 13 -2.29 2.87 -24.30
C PRO A 13 -2.62 1.45 -23.80
N ILE A 14 -1.66 0.53 -23.80
CA ILE A 14 -1.86 -0.84 -23.32
C ILE A 14 -2.14 -0.83 -21.81
N GLU A 15 -1.45 0.00 -21.06
CA GLU A 15 -1.65 0.12 -19.62
C GLU A 15 -2.98 0.78 -19.28
N PHE A 16 -3.41 1.77 -20.06
CA PHE A 16 -4.69 2.43 -19.86
C PHE A 16 -5.88 1.54 -20.26
N PHE A 17 -5.86 0.97 -21.47
CA PHE A 17 -6.98 0.17 -22.00
C PHE A 17 -7.00 -1.27 -21.49
N GLY A 18 -5.86 -1.79 -21.04
CA GLY A 18 -5.69 -3.18 -20.60
C GLY A 18 -5.58 -4.15 -21.77
N VAL A 19 -5.13 -5.37 -21.47
CA VAL A 19 -5.07 -6.47 -22.44
C VAL A 19 -6.49 -6.76 -22.94
N ASN A 20 -6.65 -6.88 -24.26
CA ASN A 20 -7.96 -7.07 -24.90
C ASN A 20 -9.02 -6.03 -24.52
N ASN A 21 -8.62 -4.80 -24.20
CA ASN A 21 -9.52 -3.71 -23.77
C ASN A 21 -10.25 -3.96 -22.43
N GLY A 22 -9.74 -4.85 -21.56
CA GLY A 22 -10.39 -5.19 -20.29
C GLY A 22 -10.76 -3.97 -19.43
N LYS A 23 -9.84 -2.99 -19.30
CA LYS A 23 -10.09 -1.77 -18.51
C LYS A 23 -11.03 -0.79 -19.20
N LEU A 24 -11.02 -0.73 -20.54
CA LEU A 24 -11.98 0.05 -21.30
C LEU A 24 -13.42 -0.45 -21.09
N ASP A 25 -13.59 -1.78 -21.02
CA ASP A 25 -14.90 -2.38 -20.79
C ASP A 25 -15.40 -2.15 -19.36
N ILE A 26 -14.50 -2.12 -18.38
CA ILE A 26 -14.81 -1.67 -17.01
C ILE A 26 -15.33 -0.22 -17.04
N LEU A 27 -14.67 0.67 -17.78
CA LEU A 27 -15.06 2.07 -17.88
C LEU A 27 -16.45 2.23 -18.51
N LYS A 28 -16.75 1.46 -19.57
CA LYS A 28 -18.09 1.40 -20.18
C LYS A 28 -19.16 0.85 -19.23
N LYS A 29 -18.82 -0.18 -18.43
CA LYS A 29 -19.74 -0.73 -17.42
C LYS A 29 -20.07 0.28 -16.33
N LYS A 30 -19.10 1.09 -15.89
CA LYS A 30 -19.31 2.13 -14.88
C LYS A 30 -20.16 3.28 -15.39
N PHE A 31 -19.99 3.66 -16.67
CA PHE A 31 -20.73 4.74 -17.31
C PHE A 31 -21.60 4.24 -18.48
N PRO A 32 -22.66 3.45 -18.21
CA PRO A 32 -23.45 2.81 -19.27
C PRO A 32 -24.24 3.82 -20.14
N LEU A 33 -24.46 5.03 -19.62
CA LEU A 33 -25.16 6.11 -20.33
C LEU A 33 -24.22 6.97 -21.21
N LEU A 34 -22.90 6.76 -21.12
CA LEU A 34 -21.93 7.47 -21.95
C LEU A 34 -21.54 6.65 -23.16
N LYS A 35 -21.43 7.32 -24.31
CA LYS A 35 -20.78 6.75 -25.49
C LYS A 35 -19.28 7.01 -25.38
N ILE A 36 -18.51 5.95 -25.11
CA ILE A 36 -17.06 5.99 -24.95
C ILE A 36 -16.40 5.32 -26.16
N LEU A 37 -15.59 6.07 -26.90
CA LEU A 37 -14.84 5.59 -28.08
C LEU A 37 -13.35 5.84 -27.90
N SER A 38 -12.53 4.82 -28.11
CA SER A 38 -11.06 4.95 -28.14
C SER A 38 -10.56 4.93 -29.58
N ARG A 39 -9.59 5.80 -29.89
CA ARG A 39 -8.85 5.79 -31.17
C ARG A 39 -7.41 6.20 -30.91
N GLY A 40 -6.47 5.25 -30.97
CA GLY A 40 -5.07 5.51 -30.67
C GLY A 40 -4.90 6.02 -29.23
N THR A 41 -4.34 7.22 -29.09
CA THR A 41 -4.14 7.92 -27.81
C THR A 41 -5.31 8.86 -27.46
N GLN A 42 -6.45 8.78 -28.16
CA GLN A 42 -7.60 9.65 -27.89
C GLN A 42 -8.78 8.85 -27.35
N LEU A 43 -9.43 9.41 -26.34
CA LEU A 43 -10.68 8.92 -25.79
C LEU A 43 -11.77 9.97 -25.98
N LYS A 44 -12.79 9.64 -26.76
CA LYS A 44 -13.96 10.49 -26.99
C LYS A 44 -15.10 10.05 -26.08
N LEU A 45 -15.66 11.00 -25.34
CA LEU A 45 -16.82 10.85 -24.46
C LEU A 45 -17.97 11.68 -25.01
N SER A 46 -19.15 11.07 -25.18
CA SER A 46 -20.38 11.77 -25.57
C SER A 46 -21.54 11.38 -24.66
N GLY A 47 -22.26 12.35 -24.08
CA GLY A 47 -23.39 12.08 -23.18
C GLY A 47 -23.98 13.32 -22.50
N SER A 48 -24.52 13.16 -21.28
CA SER A 48 -24.99 14.29 -20.45
C SER A 48 -23.81 15.01 -19.79
N GLN A 49 -23.96 16.30 -19.50
CA GLN A 49 -22.88 17.13 -18.97
C GLN A 49 -22.35 16.62 -17.62
N GLU A 50 -23.24 16.19 -16.71
CA GLU A 50 -22.86 15.61 -15.41
C GLU A 50 -22.05 14.32 -15.56
N GLN A 51 -22.50 13.40 -16.43
CA GLN A 51 -21.81 12.13 -16.65
C GLN A 51 -20.45 12.34 -17.31
N VAL A 52 -20.38 13.23 -18.32
CA VAL A 52 -19.11 13.57 -18.98
C VAL A 52 -18.14 14.23 -18.00
N GLY A 53 -18.62 15.13 -17.13
CA GLY A 53 -17.81 15.75 -16.08
C GLY A 53 -17.24 14.71 -15.10
N SER A 54 -18.11 13.89 -14.51
CA SER A 54 -17.71 12.82 -13.60
C SER A 54 -16.71 11.85 -14.23
N ALA A 55 -16.97 11.37 -15.45
CA ALA A 55 -16.05 10.49 -16.16
C ALA A 55 -14.70 11.17 -16.43
N LYS A 56 -14.69 12.44 -16.81
CA LYS A 56 -13.46 13.20 -17.08
C LYS A 56 -12.59 13.31 -15.83
N ASP A 57 -13.18 13.61 -14.67
CA ASP A 57 -12.45 13.72 -13.40
C ASP A 57 -11.82 12.38 -13.02
N LYS A 58 -12.60 11.29 -13.11
CA LYS A 58 -12.12 9.93 -12.85
C LYS A 58 -11.01 9.49 -13.79
N ILE A 59 -11.17 9.76 -15.09
CA ILE A 59 -10.14 9.45 -16.10
C ILE A 59 -8.88 10.28 -15.83
N GLY A 60 -9.02 11.55 -15.44
CA GLY A 60 -7.89 12.39 -15.07
C GLY A 60 -7.06 11.80 -13.93
N LEU A 61 -7.72 11.27 -12.89
CA LEU A 61 -7.04 10.58 -11.78
C LEU A 61 -6.28 9.33 -12.25
N ILE A 62 -6.89 8.54 -13.15
CA ILE A 62 -6.26 7.35 -13.72
C ILE A 62 -5.02 7.72 -14.54
N VAL A 63 -5.12 8.76 -15.38
CA VAL A 63 -4.01 9.26 -16.20
C VAL A 63 -2.87 9.74 -15.31
N GLN A 64 -3.15 10.59 -14.33
CA GLN A 64 -2.12 11.07 -13.38
C GLN A 64 -1.43 9.91 -12.65
N TYR A 65 -2.18 8.88 -12.25
CA TYR A 65 -1.60 7.71 -11.62
C TYR A 65 -0.68 6.94 -12.56
N LEU A 66 -1.10 6.72 -13.81
CA LEU A 66 -0.31 6.01 -14.80
C LEU A 66 0.94 6.78 -15.22
N GLU A 67 0.86 8.12 -15.33
CA GLU A 67 2.03 8.98 -15.59
C GLU A 67 3.09 8.82 -14.49
N LYS A 68 2.67 8.72 -13.22
CA LYS A 68 3.57 8.59 -12.07
C LYS A 68 4.13 7.17 -11.88
N ASN A 69 3.33 6.14 -12.16
CA ASN A 69 3.64 4.76 -11.75
C ASN A 69 3.87 3.78 -12.92
N GLY A 70 3.53 4.16 -14.14
CA GLY A 70 3.73 3.40 -15.37
C GLY A 70 2.84 2.16 -15.55
N HIS A 71 2.21 1.65 -14.50
CA HIS A 71 1.35 0.45 -14.54
C HIS A 71 0.19 0.56 -13.55
N MET A 72 -0.90 -0.16 -13.81
CA MET A 72 -2.09 -0.19 -12.94
C MET A 72 -2.79 -1.56 -13.00
N SER A 73 -3.25 -2.09 -11.86
CA SER A 73 -4.08 -3.31 -11.85
C SER A 73 -5.58 -3.01 -12.10
N GLU A 74 -6.33 -4.00 -12.60
CA GLU A 74 -7.77 -3.85 -12.87
C GLU A 74 -8.58 -3.52 -11.61
N ASN A 75 -8.32 -4.21 -10.50
CA ASN A 75 -8.96 -3.91 -9.20
C ASN A 75 -8.75 -2.46 -8.75
N TYR A 76 -7.56 -1.90 -9.04
CA TYR A 76 -7.26 -0.52 -8.67
C TYR A 76 -7.95 0.48 -9.61
N PHE A 77 -8.05 0.14 -10.90
CA PHE A 77 -8.83 0.89 -11.89
C PHE A 77 -10.31 0.96 -11.49
N GLU A 78 -10.92 -0.15 -11.08
CA GLU A 78 -12.30 -0.21 -10.58
C GLU A 78 -12.51 0.64 -9.33
N GLN A 79 -11.55 0.63 -8.40
CA GLN A 79 -11.64 1.43 -7.18
C GLN A 79 -11.65 2.93 -7.47
N ILE A 80 -10.81 3.43 -8.38
CA ILE A 80 -10.80 4.85 -8.75
C ILE A 80 -12.16 5.25 -9.34
N LEU A 81 -12.69 4.40 -10.24
CA LEU A 81 -14.01 4.59 -10.84
C LEU A 81 -15.15 4.49 -9.81
N GLY A 82 -14.97 3.75 -8.72
CA GLY A 82 -15.98 3.47 -7.69
C GLY A 82 -16.05 4.44 -6.51
N GLY A 83 -14.95 5.10 -6.14
CA GLY A 83 -14.88 5.91 -4.92
C GLY A 83 -15.47 7.31 -5.07
N ASP A 84 -16.73 7.52 -4.68
CA ASP A 84 -17.37 8.86 -4.70
C ASP A 84 -16.95 9.75 -3.52
N ASP A 85 -16.13 9.24 -2.59
CA ASP A 85 -15.68 9.98 -1.41
C ASP A 85 -14.36 10.74 -1.67
N ALA A 86 -14.35 12.04 -1.43
CA ALA A 86 -13.14 12.89 -1.53
C ALA A 86 -11.99 12.40 -0.63
N GLU A 87 -12.30 11.73 0.50
CA GLU A 87 -11.30 11.11 1.39
C GLU A 87 -10.66 9.86 0.81
N THR A 88 -11.35 9.15 -0.10
CA THR A 88 -10.71 8.07 -0.82
C THR A 88 -9.60 8.66 -1.68
N VAL A 89 -9.91 9.61 -2.58
CA VAL A 89 -9.00 10.17 -3.61
C VAL A 89 -7.64 10.64 -3.07
N ASP A 90 -7.57 11.28 -1.90
CA ASP A 90 -6.32 11.75 -1.29
C ASP A 90 -5.35 10.59 -0.92
N ASN A 91 -5.88 9.39 -0.68
CA ASN A 91 -5.10 8.17 -0.46
C ASN A 91 -4.70 7.44 -1.78
N PHE A 92 -5.15 7.89 -2.96
CA PHE A 92 -4.88 7.24 -4.25
C PHE A 92 -3.79 7.93 -5.08
N VAL A 93 -3.55 9.23 -4.91
CA VAL A 93 -2.53 9.99 -5.69
C VAL A 93 -1.08 9.68 -5.25
N ASP A 94 -0.93 9.00 -4.11
CA ASP A 94 0.38 8.80 -3.46
C ASP A 94 0.66 7.33 -3.16
N ARG A 95 0.66 6.50 -4.21
CA ARG A 95 1.21 5.14 -4.16
C ARG A 95 2.41 5.05 -5.09
N ASN A 96 3.49 5.70 -4.68
CA ASN A 96 4.79 5.56 -5.32
C ASN A 96 5.24 4.09 -5.12
N PRO A 97 5.85 3.40 -6.10
CA PRO A 97 6.47 2.09 -5.88
C PRO A 97 7.49 2.14 -4.73
N ASN A 98 8.07 3.32 -4.49
CA ASN A 98 8.94 3.63 -3.36
C ASN A 98 8.25 3.59 -1.97
N ASP A 99 6.93 3.51 -1.90
CA ASP A 99 6.19 3.38 -0.63
C ASP A 99 6.15 1.93 -0.11
N ILE A 100 6.66 0.98 -0.90
CA ILE A 100 6.86 -0.40 -0.46
C ILE A 100 8.04 -0.44 0.49
N LEU A 101 7.76 -0.79 1.75
CA LEU A 101 8.80 -0.96 2.76
C LEU A 101 9.47 -2.31 2.61
N VAL A 102 8.69 -3.38 2.44
CA VAL A 102 9.19 -4.75 2.35
C VAL A 102 8.38 -5.57 1.35
N PHE A 103 9.08 -6.33 0.52
CA PHE A 103 8.53 -7.47 -0.21
C PHE A 103 8.71 -8.74 0.64
N GLY A 104 7.63 -9.20 1.24
CA GLY A 104 7.56 -10.42 2.04
C GLY A 104 7.41 -11.68 1.20
N PRO A 105 7.28 -12.85 1.86
CA PRO A 105 7.05 -14.13 1.20
C PRO A 105 5.80 -14.11 0.32
N HIS A 106 5.80 -14.94 -0.73
CA HIS A 106 4.66 -15.11 -1.66
C HIS A 106 4.12 -13.81 -2.29
N GLY A 107 4.97 -12.77 -2.40
CA GLY A 107 4.59 -11.49 -3.01
C GLY A 107 3.80 -10.56 -2.08
N LYS A 108 3.69 -10.86 -0.77
CA LYS A 108 3.04 -9.99 0.20
C LYS A 108 3.84 -8.68 0.33
N THR A 109 3.23 -7.54 0.04
CA THR A 109 3.90 -6.23 0.19
C THR A 109 3.50 -5.54 1.49
N VAL A 110 4.48 -5.06 2.26
CA VAL A 110 4.26 -4.24 3.45
C VAL A 110 4.48 -2.77 3.09
N ARG A 111 3.53 -1.91 3.48
CA ARG A 111 3.49 -0.47 3.16
C ARG A 111 3.01 0.34 4.36
N ALA A 112 3.47 1.58 4.46
CA ALA A 112 2.86 2.58 5.33
C ALA A 112 1.55 3.07 4.70
N ARG A 113 0.42 2.82 5.38
CA ARG A 113 -0.92 3.16 4.87
C ARG A 113 -1.43 4.49 5.39
N THR A 114 -1.19 4.78 6.67
CA THR A 114 -1.71 5.99 7.32
C THR A 114 -0.69 7.13 7.27
N VAL A 115 -1.17 8.37 7.38
CA VAL A 115 -0.32 9.58 7.45
C VAL A 115 0.77 9.45 8.52
N ASN A 116 0.42 8.92 9.70
CA ASN A 116 1.38 8.75 10.80
C ASN A 116 2.41 7.65 10.52
N GLN A 117 2.02 6.58 9.81
CA GLN A 117 2.98 5.55 9.37
C GLN A 117 3.94 6.14 8.33
N LYS A 118 3.46 6.93 7.38
CA LYS A 118 4.30 7.63 6.38
C LYS A 118 5.28 8.59 7.07
N LYS A 119 4.84 9.37 8.06
CA LYS A 119 5.72 10.20 8.90
C LYS A 119 6.78 9.37 9.62
N MET A 120 6.40 8.21 10.15
CA MET A 120 7.33 7.30 10.83
C MET A 120 8.45 6.82 9.88
N VAL A 121 8.12 6.50 8.63
CA VAL A 121 9.11 6.15 7.58
C VAL A 121 10.04 7.34 7.31
N GLN A 122 9.47 8.52 7.05
CA GLN A 122 10.26 9.72 6.75
C GLN A 122 11.19 10.13 7.90
N PHE A 123 10.74 10.00 9.15
CA PHE A 123 11.56 10.29 10.31
C PHE A 123 12.62 9.21 10.55
N GLY A 124 12.30 7.94 10.29
CA GLY A 124 13.28 6.85 10.39
C GLY A 124 14.45 6.99 9.42
N ASP A 125 14.23 7.62 8.25
CA ASP A 125 15.29 7.87 7.27
C ASP A 125 16.19 9.07 7.63
N LYS A 126 15.75 9.96 8.53
CA LYS A 126 16.42 11.23 8.84
C LYS A 126 17.00 11.32 10.25
N ASN A 127 16.61 10.41 11.15
CA ASN A 127 16.96 10.47 12.56
C ASN A 127 17.50 9.12 13.03
N ASP A 128 18.51 9.15 13.89
CA ASP A 128 19.09 7.94 14.47
C ASP A 128 18.14 7.24 15.46
N VAL A 129 17.27 8.01 16.11
CA VAL A 129 16.31 7.52 17.12
C VAL A 129 14.92 8.08 16.84
N LEU A 130 13.91 7.20 16.87
CA LEU A 130 12.52 7.54 16.64
C LEU A 130 11.62 6.97 17.74
N PHE A 131 10.82 7.83 18.36
CA PHE A 131 9.78 7.44 19.31
C PHE A 131 8.42 7.45 18.63
N ALA A 132 7.79 6.28 18.53
CA ALA A 132 6.43 6.14 18.01
C ALA A 132 5.44 5.90 19.16
N ILE A 133 4.57 6.88 19.42
CA ILE A 133 3.59 6.85 20.52
C ILE A 133 2.18 6.86 19.91
N GLY A 134 1.27 6.07 20.46
CA GLY A 134 -0.14 6.08 20.07
C GLY A 134 -0.91 4.83 20.53
N PRO A 135 -2.23 4.80 20.31
CA PRO A 135 -3.09 3.70 20.77
C PRO A 135 -2.71 2.33 20.21
N ALA A 136 -3.19 1.25 20.84
CA ALA A 136 -3.05 -0.10 20.31
C ALA A 136 -3.68 -0.21 18.90
N GLY A 137 -3.17 -1.10 18.05
CA GLY A 137 -3.71 -1.34 16.70
C GLY A 137 -3.30 -0.31 15.63
N THR A 138 -2.60 0.78 15.96
CA THR A 138 -2.20 1.80 14.98
C THR A 138 -0.98 1.42 14.11
N GLY A 139 -0.47 0.20 14.25
CA GLY A 139 0.61 -0.33 13.40
C GLY A 139 2.02 0.18 13.71
N LYS A 140 2.24 0.81 14.87
CA LYS A 140 3.57 1.31 15.31
C LYS A 140 4.63 0.21 15.25
N THR A 141 4.39 -0.90 15.95
CA THR A 141 5.31 -2.05 16.01
C THR A 141 5.51 -2.67 14.64
N TYR A 142 4.41 -2.92 13.90
CA TYR A 142 4.48 -3.56 12.59
C TYR A 142 5.27 -2.72 11.58
N THR A 143 5.05 -1.41 11.55
CA THR A 143 5.77 -0.51 10.64
C THR A 143 7.25 -0.38 11.04
N ALA A 144 7.57 -0.43 12.34
CA ALA A 144 8.94 -0.37 12.83
C ALA A 144 9.73 -1.63 12.44
N VAL A 145 9.12 -2.81 12.58
CA VAL A 145 9.67 -4.07 12.09
C VAL A 145 9.89 -4.01 10.58
N ALA A 146 8.94 -3.48 9.81
CA ALA A 146 9.10 -3.32 8.36
C ALA A 146 10.31 -2.44 7.98
N LEU A 147 10.51 -1.32 8.68
CA LEU A 147 11.69 -0.46 8.48
C LEU A 147 13.00 -1.18 8.81
N ALA A 148 13.04 -1.94 9.90
CA ALA A 148 14.21 -2.72 10.29
C ALA A 148 14.53 -3.83 9.26
N VAL A 149 13.52 -4.56 8.79
CA VAL A 149 13.67 -5.59 7.76
C VAL A 149 14.12 -4.97 6.43
N ARG A 150 13.60 -3.80 6.07
CA ARG A 150 14.06 -3.05 4.89
C ARG A 150 15.55 -2.73 4.99
N ALA A 151 15.99 -2.20 6.12
CA ALA A 151 17.40 -1.89 6.36
C ALA A 151 18.29 -3.14 6.29
N LEU A 152 17.83 -4.26 6.86
CA LEU A 152 18.53 -5.54 6.80
C LEU A 152 18.65 -6.07 5.36
N LYS A 153 17.56 -6.08 4.60
CA LYS A 153 17.54 -6.53 3.19
C LYS A 153 18.41 -5.65 2.29
N ASN A 154 18.44 -4.35 2.56
CA ASN A 154 19.28 -3.38 1.85
C ASN A 154 20.74 -3.39 2.34
N LYS A 155 21.11 -4.30 3.25
CA LYS A 155 22.46 -4.45 3.82
C LYS A 155 22.96 -3.18 4.54
N GLN A 156 22.05 -2.31 4.98
CA GLN A 156 22.37 -1.13 5.78
C GLN A 156 22.73 -1.51 7.22
N VAL A 157 22.16 -2.62 7.71
CA VAL A 157 22.46 -3.20 9.02
C VAL A 157 22.76 -4.69 8.88
N LYS A 158 23.51 -5.24 9.85
CA LYS A 158 23.87 -6.67 9.90
C LYS A 158 22.91 -7.50 10.74
N LYS A 159 22.26 -6.90 11.74
CA LYS A 159 21.39 -7.60 12.69
C LYS A 159 20.24 -6.68 13.13
N ILE A 160 19.07 -7.28 13.38
CA ILE A 160 17.93 -6.63 14.03
C ILE A 160 17.88 -7.13 15.48
N ILE A 161 17.76 -6.21 16.43
CA ILE A 161 17.59 -6.54 17.85
C ILE A 161 16.18 -6.11 18.25
N LEU A 162 15.39 -7.08 18.67
CA LEU A 162 14.03 -6.85 19.16
C LEU A 162 14.04 -7.02 20.68
N THR A 163 13.55 -6.01 21.38
CA THR A 163 13.45 -6.05 22.84
C THR A 163 12.05 -5.65 23.26
N ARG A 164 11.55 -6.34 24.28
CA ARG A 164 10.32 -5.98 24.97
C ARG A 164 10.62 -6.07 26.47
N PRO A 165 10.36 -5.00 27.25
CA PRO A 165 10.52 -5.10 28.68
C PRO A 165 9.54 -6.13 29.23
N ALA A 166 10.02 -7.03 30.08
CA ALA A 166 9.16 -7.84 30.91
C ALA A 166 8.49 -6.91 31.92
N VAL A 167 7.17 -6.75 31.82
CA VAL A 167 6.38 -5.99 32.78
C VAL A 167 5.50 -7.00 33.50
N GLU A 168 5.78 -7.23 34.78
CA GLU A 168 4.93 -8.03 35.65
C GLU A 168 3.62 -7.26 35.88
N ALA A 169 2.61 -7.54 35.06
CA ALA A 169 1.27 -6.99 35.23
C ALA A 169 0.54 -7.77 36.33
N GLY A 170 0.89 -7.52 37.58
CA GLY A 170 0.15 -7.99 38.76
C GLY A 170 0.46 -9.42 39.25
N GLU A 171 0.83 -10.36 38.37
CA GLU A 171 1.29 -11.70 38.77
C GLU A 171 2.78 -11.88 38.44
N SER A 172 3.53 -12.40 39.41
CA SER A 172 4.96 -12.65 39.24
C SER A 172 5.18 -13.69 38.13
N LEU A 173 6.26 -13.56 37.36
CA LEU A 173 6.60 -14.47 36.24
C LEU A 173 6.59 -15.97 36.61
N GLY A 174 6.55 -16.28 37.90
CA GLY A 174 6.35 -17.62 38.47
C GLY A 174 5.01 -18.30 38.17
N PHE A 175 3.95 -17.61 37.73
CA PHE A 175 2.59 -18.21 37.62
C PHE A 175 2.34 -19.04 36.35
N LEU A 176 3.04 -18.75 35.25
CA LEU A 176 2.94 -19.57 34.03
C LEU A 176 3.69 -20.90 34.25
N PRO A 177 3.11 -22.08 33.96
CA PRO A 177 3.86 -23.33 33.97
C PRO A 177 4.85 -23.35 32.78
N GLY A 178 6.02 -23.97 32.97
CA GLY A 178 7.04 -24.10 31.93
C GLY A 178 8.37 -23.43 32.24
N ASP A 179 9.31 -23.56 31.32
CA ASP A 179 10.64 -22.96 31.39
C ASP A 179 10.58 -21.42 31.21
N LEU A 180 11.68 -20.73 31.49
CA LEU A 180 11.74 -19.26 31.37
C LEU A 180 11.42 -18.78 29.93
N LYS A 181 11.73 -19.58 28.92
CA LYS A 181 11.50 -19.24 27.52
C LYS A 181 10.00 -19.35 27.20
N GLU A 182 9.34 -20.42 27.60
CA GLU A 182 7.90 -20.64 27.46
C GLU A 182 7.08 -19.53 28.12
N LYS A 183 7.61 -18.94 29.20
CA LYS A 183 7.02 -17.80 29.89
C LYS A 183 7.16 -16.48 29.13
N ILE A 184 8.27 -16.27 28.43
CA ILE A 184 8.58 -15.01 27.72
C ILE A 184 8.01 -15.02 26.30
N ASP A 185 7.90 -16.20 25.68
CA ASP A 185 7.49 -16.39 24.29
C ASP A 185 6.16 -15.69 23.93
N PRO A 186 5.09 -15.72 24.77
CA PRO A 186 3.84 -15.02 24.49
C PRO A 186 4.01 -13.50 24.31
N TYR A 187 4.99 -12.89 24.98
CA TYR A 187 5.25 -11.46 24.90
C TYR A 187 6.01 -11.07 23.62
N LEU A 188 6.81 -11.99 23.07
CA LEU A 188 7.57 -11.77 21.84
C LEU A 188 6.79 -12.16 20.58
N ARG A 189 5.76 -12.99 20.70
CA ARG A 189 4.96 -13.49 19.58
C ARG A 189 4.53 -12.42 18.56
N PRO A 190 3.99 -11.24 18.95
CA PRO A 190 3.61 -10.21 17.97
C PRO A 190 4.77 -9.69 17.12
N LEU A 191 6.00 -9.79 17.63
CA LEU A 191 7.21 -9.40 16.91
C LEU A 191 7.64 -10.49 15.93
N TYR A 192 7.54 -11.76 16.32
CA TYR A 192 7.81 -12.91 15.44
C TYR A 192 6.80 -13.00 14.30
N ASP A 193 5.51 -12.84 14.59
CA ASP A 193 4.45 -12.82 13.57
C ASP A 193 4.71 -11.74 12.50
N ALA A 194 5.19 -10.56 12.92
CA ALA A 194 5.54 -9.49 12.01
C ALA A 194 6.79 -9.80 11.15
N LEU A 195 7.76 -10.53 11.70
CA LEU A 195 8.93 -10.97 10.95
C LEU A 195 8.59 -12.05 9.92
N ASP A 196 7.76 -13.03 10.29
CA ASP A 196 7.33 -14.12 9.40
C ASP A 196 6.58 -13.58 8.17
N ASP A 197 5.81 -12.51 8.36
CA ASP A 197 5.14 -11.77 7.28
C ASP A 197 6.11 -11.14 6.26
N MET A 198 7.38 -10.95 6.64
CA MET A 198 8.34 -10.10 5.93
C MET A 198 9.59 -10.86 5.48
N ILE A 199 9.96 -11.94 6.15
CA ILE A 199 11.16 -12.74 5.90
C ILE A 199 10.74 -14.21 5.74
N PRO A 200 11.17 -14.88 4.65
CA PRO A 200 10.99 -16.32 4.51
C PRO A 200 11.59 -17.10 5.70
N ALA A 201 10.89 -18.13 6.18
CA ALA A 201 11.25 -18.88 7.39
C ALA A 201 12.67 -19.48 7.33
N ASP A 202 13.11 -19.92 6.16
CA ASP A 202 14.45 -20.43 5.89
C ASP A 202 15.55 -19.37 6.08
N LYS A 203 15.24 -18.09 5.83
CA LYS A 203 16.15 -16.97 6.04
C LYS A 203 16.08 -16.39 7.44
N LEU A 204 14.97 -16.56 8.14
CA LEU A 204 14.79 -16.00 9.47
C LEU A 204 15.80 -16.57 10.47
N GLY A 205 16.05 -17.89 10.43
CA GLY A 205 17.05 -18.55 11.28
C GLY A 205 18.49 -18.14 10.99
N TYR A 206 18.78 -17.54 9.83
CA TYR A 206 20.10 -16.99 9.52
C TYR A 206 20.30 -15.59 10.12
N TYR A 207 19.23 -14.84 10.34
CA TYR A 207 19.28 -13.45 10.81
C TYR A 207 19.07 -13.28 12.33
N MET A 208 18.48 -14.28 12.99
CA MET A 208 18.26 -14.30 14.45
C MET A 208 19.45 -14.91 15.18
#